data_AF-W0JQZ6-F1
#
_entry.id   AF-W0JQZ6-F1
#
_cell.length_a   1.000
_cell.length_b   1.000
_cell.length_c   1.000
_cell.angle_alpha   90.00
_cell.angle_beta   90.00
_cell.angle_gamma   90.00
#
_symmetry.space_group_name_H-M   'P 1'
#
loop_
_entity.id
_entity.type
_entity.pdbx_description
1 polymer ?
#
loop_
_entity_poly.entity_id
_entity_poly.type
_entity_poly.pdbx_seq_one_letter_code
_entity_poly.pdbx_strand_id
1 'polypeptide(L)'
;MEADVVAIDNDQETSEQNVYVCEVVTHMSGDLYSGSPDDGWWTEYSNTKAYQYSLQKLEKKFHEDHKYVTDTFPEAEEYSYQLWAPVVSGWQKGGALISGLEALAEKFEDETGEELELVINQDYTTRIHELQDEAKGDISDYGAPAFRFLQILQNLK
;
A
#
# COMPACT_ATOMS: atom_id res chain seq x y z
N MET A 1 -1.93 -11.51 -12.62
CA MET A 1 -1.71 -10.96 -11.30
C MET A 1 -0.52 -10.04 -11.37
N GLU A 2 -0.65 -8.89 -10.75
CA GLU A 2 0.31 -7.79 -10.81
C GLU A 2 0.24 -7.06 -9.46
N ALA A 3 0.94 -7.59 -8.47
CA ALA A 3 1.28 -6.86 -7.25
C ALA A 3 2.41 -5.88 -7.59
N ASP A 4 2.31 -4.63 -7.15
CA ASP A 4 3.30 -3.61 -7.49
C ASP A 4 4.64 -3.87 -6.78
N VAL A 5 4.61 -4.29 -5.51
CA VAL A 5 5.78 -4.69 -4.73
C VAL A 5 5.46 -5.91 -3.87
N VAL A 6 6.36 -6.90 -3.90
CA VAL A 6 6.39 -8.00 -2.92
C VAL A 6 7.78 -8.03 -2.30
N ALA A 7 7.87 -7.93 -0.98
CA ALA A 7 9.10 -8.10 -0.23
C ALA A 7 8.97 -9.32 0.70
N ILE A 8 10.07 -10.06 0.83
CA ILE A 8 10.14 -11.25 1.66
C ILE A 8 11.26 -11.03 2.65
N ASP A 9 10.91 -10.97 3.92
CA ASP A 9 11.88 -10.98 5.01
C ASP A 9 11.96 -12.40 5.58
N ASN A 10 13.16 -12.96 5.60
CA ASN A 10 13.41 -14.28 6.17
C ASN A 10 14.36 -14.12 7.33
N ASP A 11 13.87 -14.30 8.54
CA ASP A 11 14.69 -14.30 9.73
C ASP A 11 15.53 -15.59 9.74
N GLN A 12 16.85 -15.44 9.69
CA GLN A 12 17.77 -16.59 9.63
C GLN A 12 17.92 -17.31 10.98
N GLU A 13 17.56 -16.66 12.09
CA GLU A 13 17.65 -17.20 13.44
C GLU A 13 16.38 -17.96 13.82
N THR A 14 15.21 -17.38 13.53
CA THR A 14 13.90 -17.98 13.86
C THR A 14 13.34 -18.85 12.74
N SER A 15 13.85 -18.71 11.50
CA SER A 15 13.27 -19.28 10.28
C SER A 15 11.86 -18.76 9.97
N GLU A 16 11.43 -17.67 10.61
CA GLU A 16 10.17 -17.00 10.33
C GLU A 16 10.25 -16.28 8.98
N GLN A 17 9.15 -16.31 8.23
CA GLN A 17 9.02 -15.64 6.95
C GLN A 17 7.88 -14.64 7.00
N ASN A 18 8.20 -13.37 6.76
CA ASN A 18 7.23 -12.28 6.66
C ASN A 18 7.12 -11.84 5.20
N VAL A 19 5.90 -11.76 4.68
CA VAL A 19 5.64 -11.37 3.30
C VAL A 19 4.89 -10.04 3.29
N TYR A 20 5.52 -9.03 2.70
CA TYR A 20 4.94 -7.69 2.55
C TYR A 20 4.43 -7.53 1.13
N VAL A 21 3.19 -7.10 0.97
CA VAL A 21 2.53 -6.88 -0.30
C VAL A 21 2.04 -5.45 -0.38
N CYS A 22 2.56 -4.69 -1.34
CA CYS A 22 2.22 -3.29 -1.48
C CYS A 22 1.63 -2.98 -2.85
N GLU A 23 0.54 -2.22 -2.81
CA GLU A 23 -0.09 -1.58 -3.96
C GLU A 23 0.27 -0.10 -3.97
N VAL A 24 0.76 0.42 -5.10
CA VAL A 24 1.34 1.76 -5.17
C VAL A 24 0.60 2.63 -6.19
N VAL A 25 -0.04 3.68 -5.71
CA VAL A 25 -0.68 4.69 -6.56
C VAL A 25 0.23 5.91 -6.65
N THR A 26 0.59 6.31 -7.87
CA THR A 26 1.53 7.43 -8.12
C THR A 26 0.84 8.73 -8.56
N HIS A 27 -0.49 8.76 -8.57
CA HIS A 27 -1.24 9.92 -9.03
C HIS A 27 -1.18 11.09 -8.03
N MET A 28 -0.60 12.20 -8.47
CA MET A 28 -0.49 13.42 -7.66
C MET A 28 -1.75 14.31 -7.67
N SER A 29 -2.72 14.01 -8.54
CA SER A 29 -3.99 14.74 -8.62
C SER A 29 -5.01 14.31 -7.56
N GLY A 30 -4.75 13.22 -6.83
CA GLY A 30 -5.61 12.71 -5.77
C GLY A 30 -6.70 11.73 -6.23
N ASP A 31 -6.82 11.47 -7.53
CA ASP A 31 -7.66 10.40 -8.08
C ASP A 31 -6.84 9.12 -8.19
N LEU A 32 -7.37 7.98 -7.73
CA LEU A 32 -6.61 6.71 -7.73
C LEU A 32 -6.76 5.94 -9.03
N TYR A 33 -8.00 5.70 -9.48
CA TYR A 33 -8.28 5.04 -10.74
C TYR A 33 -9.49 5.64 -11.45
N SER A 34 -9.55 5.49 -12.77
CA SER A 34 -10.69 5.91 -13.59
C SER A 34 -11.31 4.73 -14.33
N GLY A 35 -12.64 4.72 -14.40
CA GLY A 35 -13.40 3.63 -15.00
C GLY A 35 -14.89 3.73 -14.72
N SER A 36 -15.62 2.68 -15.07
CA SER A 36 -17.04 2.53 -14.76
C SER A 36 -17.18 1.41 -13.74
N PRO A 37 -17.65 1.71 -12.52
CA PRO A 37 -17.83 0.69 -11.50
C PRO A 37 -19.08 -0.16 -11.77
N ASP A 38 -19.06 -1.39 -11.30
CA ASP A 38 -20.28 -2.16 -11.08
C ASP A 38 -20.99 -1.70 -9.79
N ASP A 39 -22.23 -2.15 -9.57
CA ASP A 39 -22.92 -1.92 -8.30
C ASP A 39 -22.26 -2.78 -7.19
N GLY A 40 -22.00 -2.18 -6.03
CA GLY A 40 -21.34 -2.84 -4.90
C GLY A 40 -21.32 -1.98 -3.64
N TRP A 41 -20.67 -2.46 -2.57
CA TRP A 41 -20.64 -1.77 -1.27
C TRP A 41 -20.04 -0.35 -1.36
N TRP A 42 -19.10 -0.14 -2.28
CA TRP A 42 -18.50 1.17 -2.55
C TRP A 42 -19.50 2.26 -2.99
N THR A 43 -20.70 1.87 -3.44
CA THR A 43 -21.78 2.82 -3.78
C THR A 43 -22.32 3.56 -2.55
N GLU A 44 -22.13 3.02 -1.35
CA GLU A 44 -22.55 3.63 -0.08
C GLU A 44 -21.62 4.78 0.34
N TYR A 45 -20.36 4.74 -0.08
CA TYR A 45 -19.31 5.66 0.38
C TYR A 45 -19.13 6.87 -0.52
N SER A 46 -19.41 6.73 -1.82
CA SER A 46 -19.26 7.83 -2.78
C SER A 46 -20.33 7.83 -3.86
N ASN A 47 -20.78 9.03 -4.23
CA ASN A 47 -21.61 9.26 -5.42
C ASN A 47 -20.77 9.46 -6.70
N THR A 48 -19.45 9.48 -6.60
CA THR A 48 -18.56 9.64 -7.77
C THR A 48 -18.18 8.28 -8.33
N LYS A 49 -18.42 8.08 -9.63
CA LYS A 49 -18.05 6.83 -10.32
C LYS A 49 -16.55 6.53 -10.25
N ALA A 50 -15.71 7.57 -10.24
CA ALA A 50 -14.26 7.40 -10.12
C ALA A 50 -13.84 6.82 -8.77
N TYR A 51 -14.44 7.26 -7.66
CA TYR A 51 -14.10 6.72 -6.34
C TYR A 51 -14.64 5.30 -6.19
N GLN A 52 -15.88 5.08 -6.58
CA GLN A 52 -16.47 3.74 -6.63
C GLN A 52 -15.59 2.75 -7.42
N TYR A 53 -15.12 3.15 -8.62
CA TYR A 53 -14.24 2.32 -9.42
C TYR A 53 -12.86 2.10 -8.79
N SER A 54 -12.33 3.12 -8.09
CA SER A 54 -11.07 2.99 -7.37
C SER A 54 -11.17 1.94 -6.25
N LEU A 55 -12.26 1.99 -5.46
CA LEU A 55 -12.52 1.02 -4.40
C LEU A 55 -12.72 -0.39 -4.96
N GLN A 56 -13.55 -0.55 -6.00
CA GLN A 56 -13.74 -1.83 -6.67
C GLN A 56 -12.41 -2.42 -7.17
N LYS A 57 -11.57 -1.58 -7.79
CA LYS A 57 -10.31 -2.04 -8.35
C LYS A 57 -9.32 -2.45 -7.25
N LEU A 58 -9.20 -1.65 -6.19
CA LEU A 58 -8.33 -1.95 -5.06
C LEU A 58 -8.77 -3.23 -4.33
N GLU A 59 -10.07 -3.39 -4.08
CA GLU A 59 -10.61 -4.62 -3.51
C GLU A 59 -10.20 -5.84 -4.33
N LYS A 60 -10.39 -5.77 -5.65
CA LYS A 60 -10.00 -6.85 -6.55
C LYS A 60 -8.49 -7.13 -6.49
N LYS A 61 -7.65 -6.08 -6.50
CA LYS A 61 -6.18 -6.25 -6.45
C LYS A 61 -5.77 -6.95 -5.15
N PHE A 62 -6.17 -6.43 -3.99
CA PHE A 62 -5.80 -7.04 -2.71
C PHE A 62 -6.30 -8.48 -2.55
N HIS A 63 -7.48 -8.83 -3.06
CA HIS A 63 -7.94 -10.22 -3.05
C HIS A 63 -7.15 -11.14 -4.00
N GLU A 64 -6.78 -10.63 -5.19
CA GLU A 64 -5.90 -11.36 -6.11
C GLU A 64 -4.50 -11.55 -5.52
N ASP A 65 -3.99 -10.53 -4.84
CA ASP A 65 -2.67 -10.53 -4.19
C ASP A 65 -2.67 -11.43 -2.97
N HIS A 66 -3.70 -11.38 -2.12
CA HIS A 66 -3.84 -12.28 -0.98
C HIS A 66 -3.82 -13.73 -1.43
N LYS A 67 -4.62 -14.07 -2.44
CA LYS A 67 -4.61 -15.40 -3.03
C LYS A 67 -3.23 -15.78 -3.54
N TYR A 68 -2.50 -14.85 -4.16
CA TYR A 68 -1.16 -15.14 -4.65
C TYR A 68 -0.21 -15.58 -3.56
N VAL A 69 -0.11 -14.74 -2.53
CA VAL A 69 1.00 -14.84 -1.58
C VAL A 69 0.75 -15.99 -0.64
N THR A 70 -0.52 -16.27 -0.31
CA THR A 70 -0.91 -17.47 0.43
C THR A 70 -0.69 -18.74 -0.39
N ASP A 71 -0.97 -18.75 -1.71
CA ASP A 71 -0.65 -19.89 -2.58
C ASP A 71 0.87 -20.09 -2.78
N THR A 72 1.64 -19.01 -2.80
CA THR A 72 3.08 -19.01 -3.14
C THR A 72 3.98 -19.22 -1.92
N PHE A 73 3.61 -18.63 -0.80
CA PHE A 73 4.33 -18.64 0.48
C PHE A 73 3.45 -19.22 1.59
N PRO A 74 2.92 -20.45 1.46
CA PRO A 74 1.92 -21.00 2.38
C PRO A 74 2.42 -21.22 3.82
N GLU A 75 3.74 -21.15 4.02
CA GLU A 75 4.40 -21.32 5.33
C GLU A 75 4.93 -19.98 5.87
N ALA A 76 4.50 -18.85 5.30
CA ALA A 76 4.79 -17.55 5.89
C ALA A 76 4.05 -17.41 7.23
N GLU A 77 4.73 -16.81 8.20
CA GLU A 77 4.17 -16.58 9.53
C GLU A 77 3.24 -15.37 9.53
N GLU A 78 3.54 -14.38 8.68
CA GLU A 78 2.76 -13.14 8.56
C GLU A 78 2.67 -12.66 7.10
N TYR A 79 1.50 -12.15 6.73
CA TYR A 79 1.27 -11.42 5.48
C TYR A 79 0.82 -10.00 5.79
N SER A 80 1.63 -9.00 5.45
CA SER A 80 1.27 -7.59 5.66
C SER A 80 0.90 -6.93 4.34
N TYR A 81 -0.30 -6.36 4.24
CA TYR A 81 -0.80 -5.69 3.04
C TYR A 81 -0.78 -4.18 3.21
N GLN A 82 -0.37 -3.44 2.18
CA GLN A 82 -0.26 -1.98 2.26
C GLN A 82 -0.73 -1.29 0.98
N LEU A 83 -1.51 -0.21 1.14
CA LEU A 83 -1.75 0.77 0.08
C LEU A 83 -0.86 1.99 0.27
N TRP A 84 -0.03 2.30 -0.72
CA TRP A 84 0.81 3.50 -0.72
C TRP A 84 0.30 4.52 -1.73
N ALA A 85 -0.16 5.69 -1.25
CA ALA A 85 -0.60 6.77 -2.12
C ALA A 85 -0.20 8.16 -1.57
N PRO A 86 0.60 8.95 -2.31
CA PRO A 86 1.12 10.23 -1.82
C PRO A 86 0.01 11.28 -1.65
N VAL A 87 -1.02 11.23 -2.48
CA VAL A 87 -2.15 12.16 -2.46
C VAL A 87 -3.44 11.40 -2.68
N VAL A 88 -4.37 11.51 -1.73
CA VAL A 88 -5.74 11.01 -1.85
C VAL A 88 -6.71 12.16 -1.60
N SER A 89 -7.62 12.38 -2.56
CA SER A 89 -8.61 13.45 -2.48
C SER A 89 -9.47 13.37 -1.22
N GLY A 90 -9.82 14.53 -0.65
CA GLY A 90 -10.78 14.60 0.47
C GLY A 90 -10.17 14.49 1.87
N TRP A 91 -8.84 14.51 2.00
CA TRP A 91 -8.09 14.41 3.27
C TRP A 91 -8.51 15.37 4.38
N GLN A 92 -8.99 16.57 4.05
CA GLN A 92 -9.21 17.61 5.06
C GLN A 92 -10.44 17.36 5.96
N LYS A 93 -11.36 16.43 5.62
CA LYS A 93 -12.59 16.18 6.39
C LYS A 93 -13.26 14.81 6.11
N GLY A 94 -12.59 13.68 6.36
CA GLY A 94 -13.23 12.35 6.20
C GLY A 94 -13.87 12.18 4.81
N GLY A 95 -13.08 12.46 3.77
CA GLY A 95 -13.58 12.42 2.40
C GLY A 95 -14.10 11.05 2.02
N ALA A 96 -15.17 11.01 1.23
CA ALA A 96 -15.85 9.80 0.75
C ALA A 96 -14.89 8.67 0.30
N LEU A 97 -13.79 9.02 -0.38
CA LEU A 97 -12.79 8.04 -0.81
C LEU A 97 -12.00 7.46 0.36
N ILE A 98 -11.58 8.28 1.33
CA ILE A 98 -10.82 7.83 2.50
C ILE A 98 -11.68 6.92 3.36
N SER A 99 -12.94 7.30 3.64
CA SER A 99 -13.86 6.43 4.38
C SER A 99 -14.17 5.13 3.63
N GLY A 100 -14.18 5.17 2.29
CA GLY A 100 -14.26 3.96 1.49
C GLY A 100 -13.01 3.08 1.59
N LEU A 101 -11.80 3.67 1.66
CA LEU A 101 -10.56 2.93 1.85
C LEU A 101 -10.48 2.31 3.25
N GLU A 102 -10.89 3.03 4.28
CA GLU A 102 -11.00 2.51 5.66
C GLU A 102 -11.96 1.31 5.69
N ALA A 103 -13.13 1.43 5.08
CA ALA A 103 -14.08 0.32 4.97
C ALA A 103 -13.55 -0.86 4.13
N LEU A 104 -12.74 -0.59 3.10
CA LEU A 104 -12.06 -1.65 2.36
C LEU A 104 -11.07 -2.40 3.26
N ALA A 105 -10.29 -1.68 4.07
CA ALA A 105 -9.34 -2.29 4.99
C ALA A 105 -10.03 -3.17 6.03
N GLU A 106 -11.07 -2.65 6.69
CA GLU A 106 -11.88 -3.41 7.65
C GLU A 106 -12.48 -4.67 7.00
N LYS A 107 -13.06 -4.52 5.81
CA LYS A 107 -13.66 -5.65 5.08
C LYS A 107 -12.62 -6.69 4.68
N PHE A 108 -11.44 -6.27 4.25
CA PHE A 108 -10.36 -7.16 3.87
C PHE A 108 -9.86 -7.95 5.09
N GLU A 109 -9.68 -7.30 6.24
CA GLU A 109 -9.31 -7.95 7.49
C GLU A 109 -10.39 -8.94 7.96
N ASP A 110 -11.67 -8.55 7.92
CA ASP A 110 -12.79 -9.44 8.26
C ASP A 110 -12.85 -10.70 7.37
N GLU A 111 -12.47 -10.59 6.09
CA GLU A 111 -12.55 -11.68 5.12
C GLU A 111 -11.32 -12.58 5.09
N THR A 112 -10.14 -12.03 5.35
CA THR A 112 -8.86 -12.73 5.21
C THR A 112 -8.18 -13.04 6.55
N GLY A 113 -8.46 -12.24 7.58
CA GLY A 113 -7.74 -12.23 8.84
C GLY A 113 -6.46 -11.40 8.83
N GLU A 114 -6.12 -10.76 7.70
CA GLU A 114 -4.87 -10.01 7.50
C GLU A 114 -5.12 -8.50 7.45
N GLU A 115 -4.23 -7.72 8.08
CA GLU A 115 -4.34 -6.26 8.12
C GLU A 115 -4.00 -5.63 6.76
N LEU A 116 -4.81 -4.63 6.36
CA LEU A 116 -4.53 -3.75 5.23
C LEU A 116 -4.18 -2.34 5.72
N GLU A 117 -2.88 -2.03 5.77
CA GLU A 117 -2.39 -0.70 6.18
C GLU A 117 -2.58 0.34 5.06
N LEU A 118 -3.13 1.50 5.41
CA LEU A 118 -3.30 2.62 4.50
C LEU A 118 -2.19 3.66 4.69
N VAL A 119 -1.13 3.59 3.90
CA VAL A 119 -0.03 4.57 3.91
C VAL A 119 -0.32 5.70 2.91
N ILE A 120 -1.18 6.63 3.34
CA ILE A 120 -1.69 7.71 2.48
C ILE A 120 -1.38 9.11 3.00
N ASN A 121 -1.28 10.09 2.11
CA ASN A 121 -1.14 11.52 2.44
C ASN A 121 -0.02 11.85 3.45
N GLN A 122 -0.37 12.21 4.70
CA GLN A 122 0.62 12.57 5.71
C GLN A 122 1.41 11.36 6.19
N ASP A 123 0.79 10.18 6.25
CA ASP A 123 1.50 8.96 6.66
C ASP A 123 2.53 8.58 5.59
N TYR A 124 2.16 8.69 4.31
CA TYR A 124 3.12 8.59 3.20
C TYR A 124 4.28 9.58 3.37
N THR A 125 3.97 10.85 3.65
CA THR A 125 4.99 11.90 3.83
C THR A 125 5.93 11.58 5.00
N THR A 126 5.38 11.10 6.11
CA THR A 126 6.13 10.67 7.30
C THR A 126 7.08 9.52 6.96
N ARG A 127 6.59 8.46 6.31
CA ARG A 127 7.43 7.31 5.92
C ARG A 127 8.58 7.72 4.97
N ILE A 128 8.33 8.68 4.07
CA ILE A 128 9.40 9.21 3.21
C ILE A 128 10.45 10.00 4.02
N HIS A 129 10.04 10.79 5.01
CA HIS A 129 10.99 11.49 5.88
C HIS A 129 11.82 10.51 6.72
N GLU A 130 11.21 9.46 7.25
CA GLU A 130 11.92 8.40 7.99
C GLU A 130 12.98 7.72 7.10
N LEU A 131 12.63 7.39 5.84
CA LEU A 131 13.59 6.85 4.88
C LEU A 131 14.72 7.85 4.54
N GLN A 132 14.43 9.14 4.49
CA GLN A 132 15.45 10.16 4.27
C GLN A 132 16.38 10.31 5.47
N ASP A 133 15.84 10.25 6.68
CA ASP A 133 16.62 10.30 7.91
C ASP A 133 17.52 9.07 8.05
N GLU A 134 17.03 7.87 7.71
CA GLU A 134 17.82 6.64 7.68
C GLU A 134 18.96 6.72 6.65
N ALA A 135 18.69 7.29 5.47
CA ALA A 135 19.70 7.45 4.42
C ALA A 135 20.82 8.44 4.81
N LYS A 136 20.64 9.26 5.85
CA LYS A 136 21.59 10.29 6.25
C LYS A 136 22.79 9.69 6.99
N GLY A 137 23.98 9.86 6.42
CA GLY A 137 25.20 9.27 6.97
C GLY A 137 25.36 7.78 6.66
N ASP A 138 24.34 7.14 6.09
CA ASP A 138 24.42 5.77 5.61
C ASP A 138 24.92 5.72 4.15
N ILE A 139 25.97 4.94 3.94
CA ILE A 139 26.63 4.73 2.64
C ILE A 139 26.61 3.27 2.20
N SER A 140 26.00 2.39 3.00
CA SER A 140 25.92 0.96 2.78
C SER A 140 25.10 0.66 1.53
N ASP A 141 25.44 -0.41 0.81
CA ASP A 141 24.71 -0.83 -0.38
C ASP A 141 23.65 -1.87 -0.01
N TYR A 142 22.37 -1.50 -0.20
CA TYR A 142 21.22 -2.36 0.06
C TYR A 142 20.64 -2.98 -1.22
N GLY A 143 21.26 -2.74 -2.39
CA GLY A 143 20.71 -3.20 -3.67
C GLY A 143 19.37 -2.56 -4.05
N ALA A 144 18.96 -1.48 -3.38
CA ALA A 144 17.72 -0.75 -3.60
C ALA A 144 18.00 0.60 -4.28
N PRO A 145 17.84 0.73 -5.62
CA PRO A 145 18.24 1.93 -6.35
C PRO A 145 17.57 3.23 -5.88
N ALA A 146 16.30 3.16 -5.47
CA ALA A 146 15.57 4.30 -4.93
C ALA A 146 16.19 4.80 -3.62
N PHE A 147 16.48 3.88 -2.70
CA PHE A 147 17.15 4.22 -1.44
C PHE A 147 18.58 4.72 -1.67
N ARG A 148 19.31 4.13 -2.63
CA ARG A 148 20.63 4.61 -3.03
C ARG A 148 20.61 6.05 -3.53
N PHE A 149 19.56 6.44 -4.25
CA PHE A 149 19.37 7.82 -4.66
C PHE A 149 19.14 8.75 -3.46
N LEU A 150 18.35 8.33 -2.47
CA LEU A 150 18.19 9.07 -1.21
C LEU A 150 19.52 9.22 -0.47
N GLN A 151 20.30 8.15 -0.31
CA GLN A 151 21.64 8.20 0.30
C GLN A 151 22.54 9.22 -0.41
N ILE A 152 22.53 9.26 -1.75
CA ILE A 152 23.28 10.26 -2.50
C ILE A 152 22.78 11.66 -2.12
N LEU A 153 21.48 11.93 -2.25
CA LEU A 153 20.91 13.26 -1.98
C LEU A 153 21.17 13.75 -0.56
N GLN A 154 21.06 12.88 0.45
CA GLN A 154 21.25 13.23 1.86
C GLN A 154 22.71 13.42 2.26
N ASN A 155 23.66 12.92 1.47
CA ASN A 155 25.09 13.02 1.73
C ASN A 155 25.86 13.91 0.74
N LEU A 156 25.16 14.60 -0.18
CA LEU A 156 25.74 15.67 -1.00
C LEU A 156 26.22 16.83 -0.11
N LYS A 157 27.36 17.43 -0.48
CA LYS A 157 28.01 18.54 0.26
C LYS A 157 27.71 19.89 -0.35
#